data_AF-B9QHW9-F1
#
_entry.id   AF-B9QHW9-F1
#
_cell.length_a   1.000
_cell.length_b   1.000
_cell.length_c   1.000
_cell.angle_alpha   90.00
_cell.angle_beta   90.00
_cell.angle_gamma   90.00
#
_symmetry.space_group_name_H-M   'P 1'
#
loop_
_entity.id
_entity.type
_entity.pdbx_description
1 polymer ?
#
loop_
_entity_poly.entity_id
_entity_poly.type
_entity_poly.pdbx_seq_one_letter_code
_entity_poly.pdbx_strand_id
1 'polypeptide(L)'
;MAAEVEQQNGAEGAMETGEREAVALEGERRETFRRLRESASSCGGEGEKDVEDFQPLQMQVIDAFWRCFTSEQNDLALAAVHALGTIARISRATSVFQLFVHLRAASDALEIYAGREDVLLYISQLTSIKRLTTLPLRSACLLYQQFGLRHHQRRPDISLEELRDLLVAQSAKFAARILQSKQTIADIGQIMFTKDQMVVLTHGRSSCVEKLLRDAWVKHKKRFSVIVTRHEEKPGYFVRTDVDLLMESISANGIPVSNTSVCSIGRLMAKIDMVVVGAEAVAENGGIVNRVGTSTIAMVARQHCVPFYVACEACKFTRMHVFQKDDARRCIVFDKADSDDLETLDSPKDYGEYLDYTDPELISLLFTDLGIFAPRNVSDELTTLYESS
;
A
#
# COMPACT_ATOMS: atom_id res chain seq x y z
N MET A 1 30.09 13.47 -41.99
CA MET A 1 31.09 14.12 -41.10
C MET A 1 30.56 15.33 -40.33
N ALA A 2 30.00 16.40 -40.93
CA ALA A 2 29.49 17.52 -40.11
C ALA A 2 28.18 17.21 -39.35
N ALA A 3 27.28 16.41 -39.94
CA ALA A 3 25.99 16.07 -39.33
C ALA A 3 26.05 14.99 -38.22
N GLU A 4 27.13 14.19 -38.17
CA GLU A 4 27.31 13.17 -37.11
C GLU A 4 27.89 13.77 -35.82
N VAL A 5 28.65 14.86 -35.93
CA VAL A 5 29.22 15.57 -34.77
C VAL A 5 28.16 16.39 -34.02
N GLU A 6 27.15 16.93 -34.71
CA GLU A 6 26.03 17.62 -34.06
C GLU A 6 25.08 16.67 -33.31
N GLN A 7 24.88 15.44 -33.79
CA GLN A 7 24.07 14.43 -33.09
C GLN A 7 24.76 13.87 -31.84
N GLN A 8 26.09 13.74 -31.84
CA GLN A 8 26.84 13.33 -30.65
C GLN A 8 26.89 14.43 -29.57
N ASN A 9 27.07 15.69 -29.97
CA ASN A 9 27.08 16.81 -29.02
C ASN A 9 25.70 17.09 -28.40
N GLY A 10 24.60 16.82 -29.13
CA GLY A 10 23.23 16.92 -28.60
C GLY A 10 22.87 15.83 -27.59
N ALA A 11 23.43 14.62 -27.74
CA ALA A 11 23.22 13.50 -26.83
C ALA A 11 24.01 13.65 -25.51
N GLU A 12 25.26 14.15 -25.58
CA GLU A 12 26.07 14.46 -24.39
C GLU A 12 25.46 15.62 -23.58
N GLY A 13 24.94 16.67 -24.24
CA GLY A 13 24.26 17.79 -23.57
C GLY A 13 22.93 17.40 -22.88
N ALA A 14 22.18 16.45 -23.45
CA ALA A 14 20.97 15.89 -22.84
C ALA A 14 21.28 14.98 -21.63
N MET A 15 22.43 14.30 -21.65
CA MET A 15 22.88 13.43 -20.56
C MET A 15 23.41 14.25 -19.38
N GLU A 16 24.21 15.30 -19.62
CA GLU A 16 24.68 16.23 -18.58
C GLU A 16 23.55 17.05 -17.93
N THR A 17 22.52 17.42 -18.70
CA THR A 17 21.34 18.12 -18.15
C THR A 17 20.47 17.19 -17.31
N GLY A 18 20.27 15.94 -17.73
CA GLY A 18 19.59 14.93 -16.92
C GLY A 18 20.32 14.56 -15.63
N GLU A 19 21.66 14.51 -15.65
CA GLU A 19 22.47 14.29 -14.44
C GLU A 19 22.44 15.49 -13.48
N ARG A 20 22.46 16.73 -14.00
CA ARG A 20 22.34 17.95 -13.17
C ARG A 20 20.95 18.09 -12.56
N GLU A 21 19.89 17.75 -13.28
CA GLU A 21 18.52 17.69 -12.73
C GLU A 21 18.39 16.59 -11.67
N ALA A 22 18.99 15.40 -11.89
CA ALA A 22 18.99 14.32 -10.90
C ALA A 22 19.74 14.70 -9.61
N VAL A 23 20.89 15.37 -9.71
CA VAL A 23 21.66 15.85 -8.54
C VAL A 23 20.94 17.00 -7.83
N ALA A 24 20.27 17.91 -8.56
CA ALA A 24 19.46 18.96 -7.96
C ALA A 24 18.23 18.40 -7.22
N LEU A 25 17.54 17.43 -7.83
CA LEU A 25 16.45 16.68 -7.22
C LEU A 25 16.92 15.90 -5.98
N GLU A 26 18.13 15.33 -5.99
CA GLU A 26 18.73 14.70 -4.81
C GLU A 26 19.07 15.71 -3.70
N GLY A 27 19.54 16.90 -4.05
CA GLY A 27 19.79 18.00 -3.12
C GLY A 27 18.51 18.48 -2.43
N GLU A 28 17.46 18.76 -3.21
CA GLU A 28 16.14 19.14 -2.71
C GLU A 28 15.48 18.01 -1.89
N ARG A 29 15.67 16.75 -2.30
CA ARG A 29 15.22 15.59 -1.51
C ARG A 29 15.91 15.53 -0.16
N ARG A 30 17.23 15.75 -0.09
CA ARG A 30 17.98 15.76 1.18
C ARG A 30 17.58 16.92 2.09
N GLU A 31 17.27 18.08 1.51
CA GLU A 31 16.83 19.24 2.28
C GLU A 31 15.39 19.09 2.79
N THR A 32 14.48 18.62 1.95
CA THR A 32 13.11 18.28 2.34
C THR A 32 13.09 17.19 3.41
N PHE A 33 13.93 16.16 3.24
CA PHE A 33 14.14 15.13 4.24
C PHE A 33 14.62 15.69 5.59
N ARG A 34 15.60 16.60 5.56
CA ARG A 34 16.10 17.28 6.77
C ARG A 34 14.98 18.08 7.45
N ARG A 35 14.15 18.82 6.70
CA ARG A 35 13.02 19.60 7.25
C ARG A 35 11.95 18.71 7.87
N LEU A 36 11.57 17.62 7.19
CA LEU A 36 10.61 16.64 7.73
C LEU A 36 11.16 15.98 9.01
N ARG A 37 12.46 15.71 9.06
CA ARG A 37 13.15 15.18 10.23
C ARG A 37 13.19 16.17 11.39
N GLU A 38 13.49 17.44 11.13
CA GLU A 38 13.45 18.51 12.14
C GLU A 38 12.04 18.69 12.70
N SER A 39 11.01 18.61 11.86
CA SER A 39 9.61 18.69 12.30
C SER A 39 9.12 17.47 13.11
N ALA A 40 9.84 16.34 13.10
CA ALA A 40 9.52 15.20 13.95
C ALA A 40 9.93 15.45 15.41
N SER A 41 10.97 16.28 15.64
CA SER A 41 11.46 16.62 16.97
C SER A 41 10.55 17.58 17.76
N SER A 42 9.61 18.25 17.10
CA SER A 42 8.66 19.20 17.72
C SER A 42 7.29 18.61 18.07
N CYS A 43 7.01 17.34 17.75
CA CYS A 43 5.68 16.70 17.96
C CYS A 43 5.47 16.08 19.36
N GLY A 44 6.27 16.42 20.38
CA GLY A 44 6.06 15.95 21.75
C GLY A 44 4.89 16.68 22.43
N GLY A 45 3.75 16.01 22.61
CA GLY A 45 2.61 16.55 23.35
C GLY A 45 2.90 16.75 24.84
N GLU A 46 2.40 17.85 25.41
CA GLU A 46 2.44 18.14 26.85
C GLU A 46 1.51 17.18 27.60
N GLY A 47 2.06 16.17 28.27
CA GLY A 47 1.28 15.25 29.12
C GLY A 47 2.10 14.11 29.75
N GLU A 48 2.20 14.14 31.07
CA GLU A 48 2.67 13.10 32.01
C GLU A 48 4.17 12.74 32.06
N LYS A 49 4.68 12.58 33.30
CA LYS A 49 6.09 12.66 33.70
C LYS A 49 6.90 11.37 33.56
N ASP A 50 6.45 10.40 32.76
CA ASP A 50 7.20 9.15 32.47
C ASP A 50 7.95 9.19 31.11
N VAL A 51 8.15 10.39 30.54
CA VAL A 51 8.48 10.62 29.11
C VAL A 51 9.99 10.67 28.78
N GLU A 52 10.91 10.58 29.75
CA GLU A 52 12.35 10.79 29.47
C GLU A 52 13.00 9.70 28.59
N ASP A 53 12.46 8.47 28.53
CA ASP A 53 12.95 7.40 27.65
C ASP A 53 12.20 7.29 26.30
N PHE A 54 11.09 8.01 26.10
CA PHE A 54 10.19 7.83 24.95
C PHE A 54 10.53 8.71 23.73
N GLN A 55 10.97 9.96 23.93
CA GLN A 55 11.42 10.83 22.84
C GLN A 55 12.57 10.25 21.99
N PRO A 56 13.61 9.59 22.55
CA PRO A 56 14.67 9.00 21.73
C PRO A 56 14.16 7.81 20.90
N LEU A 57 13.17 7.05 21.38
CA LEU A 57 12.65 5.88 20.66
C LEU A 57 11.83 6.27 19.42
N GLN A 58 11.03 7.34 19.54
CA GLN A 58 10.25 7.89 18.42
C GLN A 58 11.16 8.34 17.27
N MET A 59 12.25 9.05 17.58
CA MET A 59 13.19 9.49 16.56
C MET A 59 13.94 8.30 15.93
N GLN A 60 14.28 7.29 16.73
CA GLN A 60 14.95 6.09 16.25
C GLN A 60 14.09 5.28 15.27
N VAL A 61 12.78 5.14 15.52
CA VAL A 61 11.89 4.39 14.62
C VAL A 61 11.72 5.13 13.28
N ILE A 62 11.58 6.46 13.31
CA ILE A 62 11.46 7.28 12.09
C ILE A 62 12.76 7.23 11.27
N ASP A 63 13.92 7.36 11.92
CA ASP A 63 15.21 7.25 11.25
C ASP A 63 15.42 5.85 10.65
N ALA A 64 15.04 4.79 11.36
CA ALA A 64 15.12 3.41 10.87
C ALA A 64 14.17 3.15 9.69
N PHE A 65 12.96 3.71 9.74
CA PHE A 65 11.99 3.66 8.65
C PHE A 65 12.57 4.26 7.37
N TRP A 66 13.06 5.49 7.42
CA TRP A 66 13.56 6.18 6.23
C TRP A 66 14.82 5.57 5.62
N ARG A 67 15.73 5.07 6.46
CA ARG A 67 16.91 4.32 5.99
C ARG A 67 16.49 3.10 5.16
N CYS A 68 15.50 2.34 5.64
CA CYS A 68 15.01 1.17 4.93
C CYS A 68 14.16 1.55 3.70
N PHE A 69 13.28 2.54 3.84
CA PHE A 69 12.40 2.99 2.76
C PHE A 69 13.19 3.38 1.50
N THR A 70 14.28 4.12 1.68
CA THR A 70 15.14 4.56 0.57
C THR A 70 16.02 3.45 0.00
N SER A 71 16.39 2.43 0.78
CA SER A 71 17.19 1.31 0.29
C SER A 71 16.36 0.21 -0.38
N GLU A 72 15.11 0.01 0.05
CA GLU A 72 14.28 -1.16 -0.30
C GLU A 72 13.05 -0.77 -1.15
N GLN A 73 13.30 -0.31 -2.38
CA GLN A 73 12.28 -0.08 -3.42
C GLN A 73 11.09 0.84 -3.02
N ASN A 74 11.24 1.67 -1.99
CA ASN A 74 10.21 2.59 -1.51
C ASN A 74 8.90 1.86 -1.08
N ASP A 75 8.99 0.68 -0.47
CA ASP A 75 7.81 -0.05 0.04
C ASP A 75 7.53 0.30 1.52
N LEU A 76 6.32 0.82 1.81
CA LEU A 76 5.94 1.28 3.15
C LEU A 76 5.86 0.14 4.16
N ALA A 77 5.26 -0.99 3.79
CA ALA A 77 5.03 -2.13 4.69
C ALA A 77 6.37 -2.73 5.12
N LEU A 78 7.28 -2.85 4.15
CA LEU A 78 8.64 -3.32 4.37
C LEU A 78 9.42 -2.40 5.31
N ALA A 79 9.45 -1.10 5.00
CA ALA A 79 10.17 -0.12 5.80
C ALA A 79 9.66 -0.05 7.25
N ALA A 80 8.36 -0.19 7.44
CA ALA A 80 7.73 -0.18 8.77
C ALA A 80 8.13 -1.40 9.62
N VAL A 81 8.07 -2.60 9.06
CA VAL A 81 8.45 -3.82 9.78
C VAL A 81 9.95 -3.85 10.08
N HIS A 82 10.79 -3.36 9.15
CA HIS A 82 12.22 -3.21 9.41
C HIS A 82 12.51 -2.20 10.53
N ALA A 83 11.77 -1.08 10.57
CA ALA A 83 11.88 -0.11 11.65
C ALA A 83 11.53 -0.73 13.00
N LEU A 84 10.42 -1.47 13.09
CA LEU A 84 10.04 -2.19 14.32
C LEU A 84 11.06 -3.27 14.70
N GLY A 85 11.61 -4.02 13.75
CA GLY A 85 12.69 -4.98 14.00
C GLY A 85 13.96 -4.31 14.52
N THR A 86 14.26 -3.10 14.04
CA THR A 86 15.36 -2.29 14.58
C THR A 86 15.07 -1.86 16.03
N ILE A 87 13.84 -1.44 16.33
CA ILE A 87 13.41 -1.12 17.71
C ILE A 87 13.49 -2.35 18.61
N ALA A 88 13.05 -3.53 18.16
CA ALA A 88 13.16 -4.77 18.92
C ALA A 88 14.60 -5.05 19.36
N ARG A 89 15.57 -4.79 18.48
CA ARG A 89 17.00 -4.97 18.71
C ARG A 89 17.61 -3.96 19.68
N ILE A 90 17.28 -2.67 19.53
CA ILE A 90 17.93 -1.59 20.30
C ILE A 90 17.19 -1.22 21.60
N SER A 91 15.95 -1.69 21.76
CA SER A 91 15.11 -1.43 22.91
C SER A 91 15.77 -1.87 24.22
N ARG A 92 15.81 -0.97 25.21
CA ARG A 92 16.29 -1.21 26.58
C ARG A 92 15.29 -1.95 27.46
N ALA A 93 14.29 -2.63 26.88
CA ALA A 93 13.32 -3.40 27.64
C ALA A 93 14.00 -4.43 28.56
N THR A 94 13.50 -4.54 29.79
CA THR A 94 13.97 -5.50 30.80
C THR A 94 13.04 -6.70 30.94
N SER A 95 11.84 -6.63 30.36
CA SER A 95 10.86 -7.70 30.33
C SER A 95 10.21 -7.82 28.95
N VAL A 96 9.62 -8.99 28.66
CA VAL A 96 8.85 -9.23 27.42
C VAL A 96 7.67 -8.26 27.31
N PHE A 97 6.98 -7.99 28.42
CA PHE A 97 5.88 -7.01 28.45
C PHE A 97 6.37 -5.61 28.04
N GLN A 98 7.49 -5.14 28.63
CA GLN A 98 8.06 -3.84 28.28
C GLN A 98 8.50 -3.78 26.82
N LEU A 99 9.01 -4.89 26.24
CA LEU A 99 9.35 -4.96 24.83
C LEU A 99 8.10 -4.75 23.94
N PHE A 100 6.97 -5.38 24.27
CA PHE A 100 5.73 -5.17 23.52
C PHE A 100 5.20 -3.74 23.65
N VAL A 101 5.30 -3.12 24.83
CA VAL A 101 4.95 -1.70 25.03
C VAL A 101 5.81 -0.81 24.13
N HIS A 102 7.13 -1.04 24.07
CA HIS A 102 8.04 -0.27 23.21
C HIS A 102 7.71 -0.45 21.72
N LEU A 103 7.42 -1.67 21.27
CA LEU A 103 7.02 -1.94 19.88
C LEU A 103 5.67 -1.30 19.53
N ARG A 104 4.73 -1.26 20.49
CA ARG A 104 3.45 -0.59 20.31
C ARG A 104 3.63 0.92 20.17
N ALA A 105 4.34 1.54 21.11
CA ALA A 105 4.65 2.96 21.07
C ALA A 105 5.40 3.37 19.79
N ALA A 106 6.35 2.55 19.33
CA ALA A 106 7.07 2.79 18.09
C ALA A 106 6.16 2.71 16.84
N SER A 107 5.23 1.76 16.81
CA SER A 107 4.24 1.66 15.73
C SER A 107 3.30 2.85 15.70
N ASP A 108 2.77 3.26 16.87
CA ASP A 108 1.85 4.39 16.98
C ASP A 108 2.55 5.70 16.57
N ALA A 109 3.80 5.91 17.01
CA ALA A 109 4.60 7.06 16.61
C ALA A 109 4.87 7.09 15.10
N LEU A 110 5.18 5.93 14.50
CA LEU A 110 5.41 5.83 13.06
C LEU A 110 4.13 6.09 12.27
N GLU A 111 2.97 5.59 12.73
CA GLU A 111 1.68 5.84 12.08
C GLU A 111 1.29 7.32 12.13
N ILE A 112 1.47 7.98 13.27
CA ILE A 112 1.21 9.42 13.43
C ILE A 112 2.12 10.23 12.49
N TYR A 113 3.42 9.92 12.48
CA TYR A 113 4.38 10.61 11.63
C TYR A 113 4.09 10.41 10.13
N ALA A 114 3.90 9.16 9.72
CA ALA A 114 3.62 8.81 8.33
C ALA A 114 2.25 9.28 7.87
N GLY A 115 1.32 9.55 8.80
CA GLY A 115 -0.01 10.07 8.52
C GLY A 115 -0.08 11.58 8.29
N ARG A 116 1.03 12.31 8.45
CA ARG A 116 1.08 13.74 8.14
C ARG A 116 1.01 13.98 6.64
N GLU A 117 0.27 15.00 6.22
CA GLU A 117 0.02 15.31 4.81
C GLU A 117 1.32 15.55 4.03
N ASP A 118 2.23 16.33 4.59
CA ASP A 118 3.54 16.63 4.01
C ASP A 118 4.41 15.37 3.81
N VAL A 119 4.38 14.45 4.78
CA VAL A 119 5.08 13.18 4.71
C VAL A 119 4.45 12.26 3.67
N LEU A 120 3.12 12.13 3.64
CA LEU A 120 2.41 11.31 2.64
C LEU A 120 2.65 11.81 1.23
N LEU A 121 2.62 13.13 1.01
CA LEU A 121 2.92 13.73 -0.28
C LEU A 121 4.36 13.42 -0.70
N TYR A 122 5.32 13.55 0.22
CA TYR A 122 6.72 13.24 -0.06
C TYR A 122 6.94 11.75 -0.37
N ILE A 123 6.36 10.85 0.42
CA ILE A 123 6.37 9.40 0.16
C ILE A 123 5.79 9.11 -1.24
N SER A 124 4.62 9.68 -1.54
CA SER A 124 3.93 9.52 -2.83
C SER A 124 4.79 9.97 -4.01
N GLN A 125 5.58 11.03 -3.86
CA GLN A 125 6.50 11.48 -4.90
C GLN A 125 7.61 10.47 -5.17
N LEU A 126 8.13 9.82 -4.13
CA LEU A 126 9.20 8.82 -4.23
C LEU A 126 8.73 7.44 -4.71
N THR A 127 7.47 7.09 -4.44
CA THR A 127 6.93 5.79 -4.85
C THR A 127 6.47 5.78 -6.31
N SER A 128 6.60 4.61 -6.94
CA SER A 128 6.03 4.36 -8.27
C SER A 128 4.50 4.32 -8.26
N ILE A 129 3.92 3.97 -7.11
CA ILE A 129 2.48 4.00 -6.87
C ILE A 129 2.18 5.24 -6.01
N LYS A 130 1.45 6.20 -6.57
CA LYS A 130 1.10 7.46 -5.90
C LYS A 130 0.01 7.22 -4.86
N ARG A 131 0.38 6.92 -3.61
CA ARG A 131 -0.56 6.59 -2.52
C ARG A 131 -0.54 7.67 -1.46
N LEU A 132 -1.71 8.01 -0.94
CA LEU A 132 -1.89 8.97 0.16
C LEU A 132 -2.52 8.27 1.37
N THR A 133 -1.93 7.16 1.81
CA THR A 133 -2.46 6.35 2.92
C THR A 133 -1.37 5.63 3.69
N THR A 134 -1.61 5.43 4.98
CA THR A 134 -0.78 4.64 5.91
C THR A 134 -1.31 3.23 6.11
N LEU A 135 -2.38 2.81 5.44
CA LEU A 135 -3.01 1.51 5.67
C LEU A 135 -2.06 0.31 5.50
N PRO A 136 -1.21 0.22 4.44
CA PRO A 136 -0.25 -0.87 4.30
C PRO A 136 0.81 -0.88 5.41
N LEU A 137 1.17 0.30 5.93
CA LEU A 137 2.10 0.46 7.04
C LEU A 137 1.46 -0.08 8.33
N ARG A 138 0.21 0.34 8.61
CA ARG A 138 -0.55 -0.09 9.80
C ARG A 138 -0.78 -1.60 9.81
N SER A 139 -1.19 -2.18 8.68
CA SER A 139 -1.42 -3.63 8.59
C SER A 139 -0.14 -4.44 8.82
N ALA A 140 0.98 -3.99 8.24
CA ALA A 140 2.27 -4.66 8.40
C ALA A 140 2.80 -4.56 9.84
N CYS A 141 2.72 -3.38 10.48
CA CYS A 141 3.06 -3.21 11.89
C CYS A 141 2.24 -4.13 12.79
N LEU A 142 0.92 -4.19 12.56
CA LEU A 142 0.02 -5.05 13.34
C LEU A 142 0.37 -6.53 13.18
N LEU A 143 0.60 -7.00 11.94
CA LEU A 143 1.02 -8.38 11.66
C LEU A 143 2.32 -8.73 12.40
N TYR A 144 3.30 -7.82 12.37
CA TYR A 144 4.58 -8.02 13.05
C TYR A 144 4.47 -8.05 14.58
N GLN A 145 3.64 -7.19 15.17
CA GLN A 145 3.40 -7.21 16.62
C GLN A 145 2.68 -8.50 17.05
N GLN A 146 1.67 -8.91 16.28
CA GLN A 146 0.90 -10.12 16.57
C GLN A 146 1.76 -11.38 16.46
N PHE A 147 2.69 -11.43 15.49
CA PHE A 147 3.71 -12.47 15.41
C PHE A 147 4.44 -12.66 16.74
N GLY A 148 4.99 -11.57 17.29
CA GLY A 148 5.71 -11.60 18.57
C GLY A 148 4.83 -12.06 19.73
N LEU A 149 3.62 -11.50 19.84
CA LEU A 149 2.67 -11.83 20.89
C LEU A 149 2.27 -13.31 20.86
N ARG A 150 1.99 -13.84 19.68
CA ARG A 150 1.58 -15.24 19.46
C ARG A 150 2.71 -16.21 19.82
N HIS A 151 3.95 -15.89 19.45
CA HIS A 151 5.10 -16.70 19.82
C HIS A 151 5.29 -16.77 21.35
N HIS A 152 5.12 -15.64 22.05
CA HIS A 152 5.15 -15.62 23.51
C HIS A 152 3.97 -16.38 24.14
N GLN A 153 2.76 -16.32 23.57
CA GLN A 153 1.62 -17.10 24.06
C GLN A 153 1.83 -18.61 23.93
N ARG A 154 2.49 -19.07 22.86
CA ARG A 154 2.81 -20.50 22.66
C ARG A 154 3.99 -20.97 23.50
N ARG A 155 4.94 -20.09 23.77
CA ARG A 155 6.14 -20.34 24.59
C ARG A 155 6.24 -19.26 25.67
N PRO A 156 5.44 -19.36 26.75
CA PRO A 156 5.43 -18.33 27.80
C PRO A 156 6.75 -18.25 28.57
N ASP A 157 7.56 -19.30 28.49
CA ASP A 157 8.90 -19.45 29.05
C ASP A 157 10.03 -18.86 28.17
N ILE A 158 9.72 -18.34 26.98
CA ILE A 158 10.71 -17.75 26.08
C ILE A 158 11.47 -16.61 26.77
N SER A 159 12.80 -16.62 26.67
CA SER A 159 13.61 -15.54 27.22
C SER A 159 13.43 -14.26 26.39
N LEU A 160 13.65 -13.11 27.02
CA LEU A 160 13.58 -11.83 26.33
C LEU A 160 14.59 -11.75 25.16
N GLU A 161 15.79 -12.31 25.35
CA GLU A 161 16.85 -12.34 24.34
C GLU A 161 16.45 -13.22 23.15
N GLU A 162 15.92 -14.41 23.42
CA GLU A 162 15.43 -15.31 22.38
C GLU A 162 14.27 -14.69 21.59
N LEU A 163 13.35 -14.01 22.27
CA LEU A 163 12.25 -13.31 21.61
C LEU A 163 12.73 -12.14 20.75
N ARG A 164 13.75 -11.39 21.20
CA ARG A 164 14.37 -10.32 20.39
C ARG A 164 14.99 -10.86 19.13
N ASP A 165 15.80 -11.91 19.23
CA ASP A 165 16.45 -12.53 18.08
C ASP A 165 15.42 -13.07 17.08
N LEU A 166 14.35 -13.69 17.60
CA LEU A 166 13.22 -14.15 16.79
C LEU A 166 12.55 -12.99 16.03
N LEU A 167 12.24 -11.89 16.72
CA LEU A 167 11.62 -10.70 16.13
C LEU A 167 12.51 -10.06 15.06
N VAL A 168 13.82 -9.94 15.31
CA VAL A 168 14.78 -9.41 14.35
C VAL A 168 14.88 -10.31 13.12
N ALA A 169 15.05 -11.62 13.32
CA ALA A 169 15.08 -12.59 12.24
C ALA A 169 13.78 -12.56 11.42
N GLN A 170 12.64 -12.39 12.07
CA GLN A 170 11.36 -12.32 11.40
C GLN A 170 11.21 -11.06 10.54
N SER A 171 11.72 -9.91 11.00
CA SER A 171 11.66 -8.68 10.19
C SER A 171 12.40 -8.82 8.85
N ALA A 172 13.52 -9.55 8.84
CA ALA A 172 14.26 -9.87 7.62
C ALA A 172 13.52 -10.90 6.74
N LYS A 173 12.88 -11.91 7.32
CA LYS A 173 12.07 -12.88 6.57
C LYS A 173 10.84 -12.24 5.94
N PHE A 174 10.20 -11.31 6.65
CA PHE A 174 9.04 -10.56 6.17
C PHE A 174 9.37 -9.78 4.89
N ALA A 175 10.57 -9.19 4.83
CA ALA A 175 11.08 -8.51 3.64
C ALA A 175 11.15 -9.43 2.42
N ALA A 176 11.83 -10.55 2.57
CA ALA A 176 11.96 -11.54 1.50
C ALA A 176 10.59 -12.04 1.03
N ARG A 177 9.64 -12.23 1.97
CA ARG A 177 8.28 -12.66 1.66
C ARG A 177 7.52 -11.63 0.83
N ILE A 178 7.49 -10.35 1.21
CA ILE A 178 6.79 -9.30 0.44
C ILE A 178 7.28 -9.23 -1.00
N LEU A 179 8.60 -9.32 -1.21
CA LEU A 179 9.19 -9.28 -2.55
C LEU A 179 8.73 -10.48 -3.40
N GLN A 180 8.61 -11.66 -2.80
CA GLN A 180 8.14 -12.87 -3.47
C GLN A 180 6.62 -12.90 -3.64
N SER A 181 5.84 -12.28 -2.75
CA SER A 181 4.38 -12.32 -2.75
C SER A 181 3.79 -11.89 -4.10
N LYS A 182 4.31 -10.82 -4.71
CA LYS A 182 3.82 -10.34 -6.03
C LYS A 182 4.08 -11.36 -7.15
N GLN A 183 5.20 -12.10 -7.10
CA GLN A 183 5.48 -13.17 -8.07
C GLN A 183 4.54 -14.35 -7.86
N THR A 184 4.34 -14.77 -6.61
CA THR A 184 3.41 -15.85 -6.27
C THR A 184 1.99 -15.54 -6.74
N ILE A 185 1.51 -14.31 -6.49
CA ILE A 185 0.18 -13.86 -6.93
C ILE A 185 0.07 -13.86 -8.46
N ALA A 186 1.09 -13.40 -9.16
CA ALA A 186 1.11 -13.39 -10.63
C ALA A 186 1.07 -14.81 -11.21
N ASP A 187 1.81 -15.74 -10.61
CA ASP A 187 1.87 -17.15 -11.05
C ASP A 187 0.55 -17.88 -10.80
N ILE A 188 -0.08 -17.66 -9.64
CA ILE A 188 -1.39 -18.23 -9.29
C ILE A 188 -2.51 -17.59 -10.14
N GLY A 189 -2.47 -16.27 -10.29
CA GLY A 189 -3.50 -15.47 -10.95
C GLY A 189 -3.63 -15.69 -12.46
N GLN A 190 -2.69 -16.40 -13.09
CA GLN A 190 -2.80 -16.78 -14.51
C GLN A 190 -4.09 -17.55 -14.83
N ILE A 191 -4.69 -18.23 -13.84
CA ILE A 191 -5.95 -18.96 -14.00
C ILE A 191 -7.15 -18.05 -14.28
N MET A 192 -7.08 -16.74 -13.98
CA MET A 192 -8.14 -15.79 -14.29
C MET A 192 -8.38 -15.68 -15.80
N PHE A 193 -7.33 -15.88 -16.60
CA PHE A 193 -7.32 -15.69 -18.05
C PHE A 193 -7.74 -16.99 -18.76
N THR A 194 -9.05 -17.21 -18.80
CA THR A 194 -9.66 -18.48 -19.23
C THR A 194 -9.88 -18.59 -20.74
N LYS A 195 -10.05 -17.46 -21.44
CA LYS A 195 -10.27 -17.41 -22.89
C LYS A 195 -9.32 -16.44 -23.58
N ASP A 196 -9.16 -16.61 -24.88
CA ASP A 196 -8.42 -15.67 -25.70
C ASP A 196 -9.25 -14.41 -25.95
N GLN A 197 -8.55 -13.30 -26.18
CA GLN A 197 -9.12 -11.98 -26.46
C GLN A 197 -10.02 -11.46 -25.33
N MET A 198 -9.71 -11.80 -24.08
CA MET A 198 -10.41 -11.23 -22.93
C MET A 198 -10.25 -9.71 -22.86
N VAL A 199 -11.28 -9.03 -22.37
CA VAL A 199 -11.22 -7.62 -21.99
C VAL A 199 -11.18 -7.52 -20.47
N VAL A 200 -10.06 -7.02 -19.95
CA VAL A 200 -9.80 -6.91 -18.52
C VAL A 200 -9.95 -5.46 -18.09
N LEU A 201 -10.78 -5.19 -17.09
CA LEU A 201 -10.88 -3.87 -16.46
C LEU A 201 -10.01 -3.82 -15.20
N THR A 202 -9.23 -2.76 -15.04
CA THR A 202 -8.53 -2.42 -13.79
C THR A 202 -8.78 -0.96 -13.41
N HIS A 203 -8.49 -0.61 -12.15
CA HIS A 203 -8.71 0.72 -11.58
C HIS A 203 -7.43 1.25 -10.91
N GLY A 204 -7.00 2.45 -11.32
CA GLY A 204 -5.75 3.05 -10.87
C GLY A 204 -4.52 2.20 -11.20
N ARG A 205 -3.40 2.48 -10.53
CA ARG A 205 -2.20 1.64 -10.60
C ARG A 205 -2.01 0.80 -9.35
N SER A 206 -1.90 -0.52 -9.55
CA SER A 206 -1.45 -1.48 -8.53
C SER A 206 -0.23 -2.24 -9.04
N SER A 207 0.87 -2.27 -8.27
CA SER A 207 2.07 -3.04 -8.66
C SER A 207 1.81 -4.54 -8.72
N CYS A 208 0.89 -5.06 -7.90
CA CYS A 208 0.52 -6.46 -7.91
C CYS A 208 -0.25 -6.80 -9.20
N VAL A 209 -1.24 -5.98 -9.57
CA VAL A 209 -2.02 -6.15 -10.81
C VAL A 209 -1.13 -5.94 -12.04
N GLU A 210 -0.26 -4.92 -12.04
CA GLU A 210 0.69 -4.67 -13.12
C GLU A 210 1.58 -5.89 -13.37
N LYS A 211 2.14 -6.48 -12.30
CA LYS A 211 2.96 -7.68 -12.41
C LYS A 211 2.17 -8.90 -12.90
N LEU A 212 0.95 -9.08 -12.38
CA LEU A 212 0.05 -10.15 -12.81
C LEU A 212 -0.29 -10.05 -14.31
N LEU A 213 -0.64 -8.87 -14.81
CA LEU A 213 -0.94 -8.65 -16.23
C LEU A 213 0.30 -8.91 -17.11
N ARG A 214 1.46 -8.41 -16.70
CA ARG A 214 2.72 -8.62 -17.43
C ARG A 214 3.11 -10.09 -17.51
N ASP A 215 3.08 -10.81 -16.38
CA ASP A 215 3.47 -12.21 -16.34
C ASP A 215 2.44 -13.08 -17.10
N ALA A 216 1.14 -12.78 -16.99
CA ALA A 216 0.11 -13.46 -17.79
C ALA A 216 0.38 -13.35 -19.31
N TRP A 217 0.77 -12.17 -19.79
CA TRP A 217 1.06 -11.93 -21.21
C TRP A 217 2.40 -12.52 -21.68
N VAL A 218 3.48 -12.27 -20.92
CA VAL A 218 4.85 -12.59 -21.33
C VAL A 218 5.21 -14.03 -20.99
N LYS A 219 4.95 -14.47 -19.75
CA LYS A 219 5.31 -15.79 -19.24
C LYS A 219 4.28 -16.84 -19.63
N HIS A 220 2.99 -16.56 -19.44
CA HIS A 220 1.90 -17.52 -19.69
C HIS A 220 1.27 -17.40 -21.08
N LYS A 221 1.76 -16.47 -21.92
CA LYS A 221 1.32 -16.27 -23.32
C LYS A 221 -0.19 -16.07 -23.49
N LYS A 222 -0.87 -15.56 -22.46
CA LYS A 222 -2.29 -15.18 -22.53
C LYS A 222 -2.45 -13.96 -23.42
N ARG A 223 -3.60 -13.85 -24.09
CA ARG A 223 -3.91 -12.73 -25.00
C ARG A 223 -5.21 -12.07 -24.59
N PHE A 224 -5.11 -10.82 -24.18
CA PHE A 224 -6.19 -10.00 -23.67
C PHE A 224 -5.89 -8.51 -23.95
N SER A 225 -6.91 -7.68 -23.79
CA SER A 225 -6.79 -6.22 -23.78
C SER A 225 -7.13 -5.68 -22.40
N VAL A 226 -6.56 -4.54 -22.05
CA VAL A 226 -6.75 -3.90 -20.73
C VAL A 226 -7.44 -2.56 -20.90
N ILE A 227 -8.51 -2.36 -20.13
CA ILE A 227 -9.14 -1.06 -19.93
C ILE A 227 -8.74 -0.59 -18.53
N VAL A 228 -8.19 0.61 -18.42
CA VAL A 228 -7.80 1.22 -17.14
C VAL A 228 -8.71 2.39 -16.84
N THR A 229 -9.31 2.39 -15.66
CA THR A 229 -10.04 3.56 -15.14
C THR A 229 -9.16 4.41 -14.25
N ARG A 230 -9.38 5.73 -14.30
CA ARG A 230 -8.72 6.72 -13.45
C ARG A 230 -9.64 7.13 -12.32
N HIS A 231 -9.05 7.45 -11.17
CA HIS A 231 -9.73 8.16 -10.08
C HIS A 231 -9.53 9.66 -10.29
N GLU A 232 -10.35 10.50 -9.68
CA GLU A 232 -10.13 11.95 -9.73
C GLU A 232 -8.90 12.29 -8.89
N GLU A 233 -7.82 12.73 -9.55
CA GLU A 233 -6.63 13.25 -8.89
C GLU A 233 -6.76 14.78 -8.74
N LYS A 234 -6.26 15.35 -7.62
CA LYS A 234 -6.21 16.81 -7.46
C LYS A 234 -5.36 17.42 -8.59
N PRO A 235 -5.90 18.37 -9.38
CA PRO A 235 -5.14 19.04 -10.43
C PRO A 235 -3.85 19.68 -9.87
N GLY A 236 -2.72 19.48 -10.55
CA GLY A 236 -1.46 20.17 -10.26
C GLY A 236 -0.47 19.46 -9.32
N TYR A 237 -0.82 18.31 -8.73
CA TYR A 237 0.08 17.58 -7.82
C TYR A 237 1.00 16.57 -8.50
N PHE A 238 0.66 16.08 -9.70
CA PHE A 238 1.44 15.09 -10.43
C PHE A 238 1.65 15.52 -11.88
N VAL A 239 2.91 15.59 -12.31
CA VAL A 239 3.28 15.84 -13.72
C VAL A 239 2.85 14.66 -14.61
N ARG A 240 2.83 13.44 -14.04
CA ARG A 240 2.47 12.18 -14.71
C ARG A 240 1.62 11.36 -13.74
N THR A 241 0.42 10.95 -14.17
CA THR A 241 -0.52 10.23 -13.29
C THR A 241 -0.08 8.79 -13.08
N ASP A 242 -0.57 8.14 -12.03
CA ASP A 242 -0.24 6.73 -11.79
C ASP A 242 -0.74 5.81 -12.93
N VAL A 243 -1.88 6.15 -13.54
CA VAL A 243 -2.43 5.43 -14.69
C VAL A 243 -1.60 5.61 -15.95
N ASP A 244 -1.00 6.79 -16.19
CA ASP A 244 -0.08 6.98 -17.32
C ASP A 244 1.11 6.01 -17.22
N LEU A 245 1.70 5.92 -16.02
CA LEU A 245 2.81 5.02 -15.75
C LEU A 245 2.42 3.53 -15.93
N LEU A 246 1.20 3.16 -15.52
CA LEU A 246 0.69 1.80 -15.74
C LEU A 246 0.50 1.51 -17.23
N MET A 247 -0.12 2.41 -17.97
CA MET A 247 -0.38 2.25 -19.40
C MET A 247 0.92 2.13 -20.19
N GLU A 248 1.91 2.96 -19.90
CA GLU A 248 3.24 2.88 -20.52
C GLU A 248 3.94 1.56 -20.21
N SER A 249 3.94 1.14 -18.95
CA SER A 249 4.53 -0.14 -18.54
C SER A 249 3.88 -1.31 -19.27
N ILE A 250 2.54 -1.36 -19.31
CA ILE A 250 1.78 -2.44 -19.94
C ILE A 250 1.96 -2.42 -21.47
N SER A 251 1.85 -1.25 -22.11
CA SER A 251 1.99 -1.10 -23.57
C SER A 251 3.41 -1.39 -24.05
N ALA A 252 4.45 -1.04 -23.28
CA ALA A 252 5.83 -1.39 -23.59
C ALA A 252 6.07 -2.92 -23.64
N ASN A 253 5.22 -3.72 -22.97
CA ASN A 253 5.26 -5.19 -23.05
C ASN A 253 4.36 -5.74 -24.19
N GLY A 254 3.78 -4.87 -25.02
CA GLY A 254 2.93 -5.24 -26.16
C GLY A 254 1.49 -5.59 -25.81
N ILE A 255 1.04 -5.31 -24.58
CA ILE A 255 -0.34 -5.55 -24.17
C ILE A 255 -1.22 -4.39 -24.65
N PRO A 256 -2.30 -4.64 -25.42
CA PRO A 256 -3.24 -3.60 -25.82
C PRO A 256 -3.90 -2.96 -24.60
N VAL A 257 -3.76 -1.64 -24.45
CA VAL A 257 -4.28 -0.90 -23.30
C VAL A 257 -4.99 0.38 -23.74
N SER A 258 -6.10 0.70 -23.07
CA SER A 258 -6.85 1.94 -23.23
C SER A 258 -7.28 2.50 -21.88
N ASN A 259 -7.53 3.81 -21.80
CA ASN A 259 -8.08 4.43 -20.60
C ASN A 259 -9.56 4.77 -20.77
N THR A 260 -10.28 4.86 -19.64
CA THR A 260 -11.65 5.37 -19.60
C THR A 260 -11.94 6.02 -18.23
N SER A 261 -13.07 6.72 -18.13
CA SER A 261 -13.56 7.27 -16.87
C SER A 261 -14.42 6.24 -16.13
N VAL A 262 -14.41 6.27 -14.79
CA VAL A 262 -15.33 5.49 -13.95
C VAL A 262 -16.79 5.74 -14.36
N CYS A 263 -17.14 6.95 -14.78
CA CYS A 263 -18.50 7.27 -15.25
C CYS A 263 -18.92 6.53 -16.53
N SER A 264 -17.94 6.06 -17.32
CA SER A 264 -18.21 5.34 -18.59
C SER A 264 -18.35 3.83 -18.43
N ILE A 265 -18.07 3.28 -17.23
CA ILE A 265 -17.99 1.83 -17.03
C ILE A 265 -19.34 1.14 -17.26
N GLY A 266 -20.47 1.78 -16.92
CA GLY A 266 -21.80 1.19 -17.13
C GLY A 266 -22.08 0.83 -18.59
N ARG A 267 -21.62 1.68 -19.53
CA ARG A 267 -21.75 1.43 -20.97
C ARG A 267 -20.78 0.35 -21.46
N LEU A 268 -19.62 0.23 -20.83
CA LEU A 268 -18.53 -0.66 -21.26
C LEU A 268 -18.59 -2.04 -20.60
N MET A 269 -19.29 -2.20 -19.47
CA MET A 269 -19.27 -3.41 -18.65
C MET A 269 -19.73 -4.65 -19.43
N ALA A 270 -20.69 -4.50 -20.34
CA ALA A 270 -21.14 -5.60 -21.22
C ALA A 270 -20.05 -6.14 -22.16
N LYS A 271 -18.93 -5.44 -22.33
CA LYS A 271 -17.76 -5.87 -23.12
C LYS A 271 -16.61 -6.35 -22.25
N ILE A 272 -16.70 -6.22 -20.92
CA ILE A 272 -15.64 -6.57 -19.97
C ILE A 272 -15.88 -8.01 -19.50
N ASP A 273 -14.82 -8.81 -19.54
CA ASP A 273 -14.89 -10.23 -19.15
C ASP A 273 -14.55 -10.46 -17.68
N MET A 274 -13.72 -9.59 -17.11
CA MET A 274 -13.40 -9.59 -15.69
C MET A 274 -12.90 -8.22 -15.25
N VAL A 275 -13.12 -7.92 -13.98
CA VAL A 275 -12.47 -6.82 -13.28
C VAL A 275 -11.38 -7.39 -12.38
N VAL A 276 -10.18 -6.81 -12.40
CA VAL A 276 -9.11 -7.11 -11.44
C VAL A 276 -8.56 -5.80 -10.88
N VAL A 277 -8.56 -5.68 -9.55
CA VAL A 277 -8.04 -4.49 -8.85
C VAL A 277 -7.02 -4.88 -7.79
N GLY A 278 -6.23 -3.90 -7.35
CA GLY A 278 -5.44 -4.03 -6.12
C GLY A 278 -6.27 -3.71 -4.88
N ALA A 279 -5.60 -3.73 -3.72
CA ALA A 279 -6.14 -3.21 -2.48
C ALA A 279 -5.02 -2.47 -1.72
N GLU A 280 -5.41 -1.47 -0.93
CA GLU A 280 -4.55 -0.85 0.09
C GLU A 280 -4.67 -1.58 1.43
N ALA A 281 -5.88 -2.07 1.76
CA ALA A 281 -6.11 -2.97 2.88
C ALA A 281 -7.24 -3.96 2.59
N VAL A 282 -7.18 -5.12 3.25
CA VAL A 282 -8.26 -6.10 3.29
C VAL A 282 -8.78 -6.19 4.73
N ALA A 283 -10.06 -5.90 4.93
CA ALA A 283 -10.72 -5.95 6.21
C ALA A 283 -11.02 -7.40 6.63
N GLU A 284 -11.30 -7.61 7.92
CA GLU A 284 -11.54 -8.95 8.48
C GLU A 284 -12.75 -9.66 7.88
N ASN A 285 -13.77 -8.91 7.46
CA ASN A 285 -14.94 -9.46 6.76
C ASN A 285 -14.70 -9.77 5.28
N GLY A 286 -13.48 -9.57 4.78
CA GLY A 286 -13.08 -9.80 3.39
C GLY A 286 -13.38 -8.66 2.42
N GLY A 287 -13.95 -7.54 2.90
CA GLY A 287 -14.06 -6.32 2.11
C GLY A 287 -12.71 -5.63 1.95
N ILE A 288 -12.59 -4.75 0.96
CA ILE A 288 -11.33 -4.06 0.68
C ILE A 288 -11.46 -2.54 0.79
N VAL A 289 -10.37 -1.91 1.18
CA VAL A 289 -10.17 -0.46 1.01
C VAL A 289 -9.23 -0.26 -0.18
N ASN A 290 -9.66 0.54 -1.14
CA ASN A 290 -8.87 0.87 -2.33
C ASN A 290 -9.22 2.28 -2.82
N ARG A 291 -8.63 2.73 -3.94
CA ARG A 291 -8.91 4.06 -4.51
C ARG A 291 -10.39 4.27 -4.81
N VAL A 292 -10.85 5.50 -4.60
CA VAL A 292 -12.22 5.93 -4.85
C VAL A 292 -12.68 5.58 -6.27
N GLY A 293 -13.86 4.96 -6.35
CA GLY A 293 -14.43 4.41 -7.59
C GLY A 293 -14.30 2.89 -7.69
N THR A 294 -13.52 2.24 -6.82
CA THR A 294 -13.44 0.78 -6.77
C THR A 294 -14.79 0.16 -6.40
N SER A 295 -15.47 0.72 -5.39
CA SER A 295 -16.80 0.27 -4.96
C SER A 295 -17.84 0.43 -6.08
N THR A 296 -17.81 1.57 -6.78
CA THR A 296 -18.67 1.86 -7.94
C THR A 296 -18.46 0.84 -9.06
N ILE A 297 -17.20 0.52 -9.38
CA ILE A 297 -16.89 -0.51 -10.37
C ILE A 297 -17.42 -1.88 -9.94
N ALA A 298 -17.25 -2.24 -8.67
CA ALA A 298 -17.70 -3.52 -8.14
C ALA A 298 -19.23 -3.66 -8.20
N MET A 299 -19.99 -2.60 -7.87
CA MET A 299 -21.44 -2.57 -7.98
C MET A 299 -21.91 -2.78 -9.43
N VAL A 300 -21.31 -2.06 -10.39
CA VAL A 300 -21.68 -2.18 -11.81
C VAL A 300 -21.29 -3.56 -12.35
N ALA A 301 -20.12 -4.10 -11.96
CA ALA A 301 -19.67 -5.43 -12.36
C ALA A 301 -20.66 -6.50 -11.88
N ARG A 302 -21.11 -6.40 -10.62
CA ARG A 302 -22.11 -7.29 -10.03
C ARG A 302 -23.43 -7.28 -10.81
N GLN A 303 -23.92 -6.10 -11.18
CA GLN A 303 -25.15 -5.93 -11.95
C GLN A 303 -25.06 -6.59 -13.34
N HIS A 304 -23.87 -6.58 -13.96
CA HIS A 304 -23.61 -7.19 -15.26
C HIS A 304 -23.12 -8.65 -15.19
N CYS A 305 -23.09 -9.26 -14.00
CA CYS A 305 -22.56 -10.60 -13.77
C CYS A 305 -21.09 -10.76 -14.23
N VAL A 306 -20.31 -9.68 -14.20
CA VAL A 306 -18.87 -9.69 -14.48
C VAL A 306 -18.14 -10.00 -13.18
N PRO A 307 -17.24 -11.00 -13.15
CA PRO A 307 -16.50 -11.33 -11.93
C PRO A 307 -15.55 -10.19 -11.54
N PHE A 308 -15.50 -9.91 -10.25
CA PHE A 308 -14.67 -8.87 -9.65
C PHE A 308 -13.61 -9.52 -8.77
N TYR A 309 -12.35 -9.46 -9.20
CA TYR A 309 -11.22 -10.07 -8.52
C TYR A 309 -10.34 -9.01 -7.85
N VAL A 310 -9.75 -9.39 -6.72
CA VAL A 310 -8.76 -8.58 -6.02
C VAL A 310 -7.43 -9.32 -6.03
N ALA A 311 -6.35 -8.65 -6.43
CA ALA A 311 -4.99 -9.18 -6.35
C ALA A 311 -4.17 -8.32 -5.38
N CYS A 312 -3.83 -8.89 -4.22
CA CYS A 312 -3.11 -8.17 -3.16
C CYS A 312 -2.30 -9.10 -2.26
N GLU A 313 -1.22 -8.58 -1.72
CA GLU A 313 -0.35 -9.25 -0.76
C GLU A 313 -1.05 -9.45 0.59
N ALA A 314 -0.83 -10.60 1.24
CA ALA A 314 -1.43 -10.93 2.53
C ALA A 314 -0.99 -9.98 3.66
N CYS A 315 0.13 -9.27 3.50
CA CYS A 315 0.58 -8.25 4.46
C CYS A 315 -0.37 -7.04 4.56
N LYS A 316 -1.34 -6.91 3.65
CA LYS A 316 -2.38 -5.86 3.65
C LYS A 316 -3.64 -6.28 4.40
N PHE A 317 -3.70 -7.52 4.88
CA PHE A 317 -4.84 -7.97 5.65
C PHE A 317 -4.75 -7.39 7.05
N THR A 318 -5.87 -6.88 7.55
CA THR A 318 -5.92 -6.17 8.82
C THR A 318 -7.22 -6.47 9.56
N ARG A 319 -7.13 -6.53 10.89
CA ARG A 319 -8.30 -6.62 11.79
C ARG A 319 -8.96 -5.26 11.98
N MET A 320 -9.14 -4.50 10.90
CA MET A 320 -9.93 -3.28 10.95
C MET A 320 -11.41 -3.66 10.87
N HIS A 321 -12.16 -3.30 11.90
CA HIS A 321 -13.61 -3.27 11.84
C HIS A 321 -14.00 -1.94 11.20
N VAL A 322 -14.36 -1.98 9.92
CA VAL A 322 -14.78 -0.81 9.13
C VAL A 322 -16.02 -0.10 9.74
N PHE A 323 -16.70 -0.74 10.70
CA PHE A 323 -17.85 -0.20 11.44
C PHE A 323 -17.51 0.44 12.80
N GLN A 324 -16.26 0.43 13.27
CA GLN A 324 -15.88 1.16 14.49
C GLN A 324 -15.63 2.64 14.17
N LYS A 325 -16.23 3.52 14.98
CA LYS A 325 -16.36 4.97 14.78
C LYS A 325 -15.06 5.71 14.40
N ASP A 326 -13.88 5.19 14.69
CA ASP A 326 -12.60 5.86 14.38
C ASP A 326 -11.90 5.38 13.09
N ASP A 327 -12.09 4.12 12.69
CA ASP A 327 -11.56 3.60 11.41
C ASP A 327 -12.51 3.91 10.23
N ALA A 328 -13.82 3.96 10.51
CA ALA A 328 -14.86 4.38 9.57
C ALA A 328 -14.70 5.85 9.14
N ARG A 329 -14.29 6.74 10.07
CA ARG A 329 -14.08 8.18 9.82
C ARG A 329 -13.11 8.48 8.67
N ARG A 330 -12.21 7.55 8.35
CA ARG A 330 -11.20 7.72 7.29
C ARG A 330 -11.54 7.04 5.97
N CYS A 331 -12.47 6.08 5.94
CA CYS A 331 -12.78 5.30 4.73
C CYS A 331 -14.25 5.39 4.28
N ILE A 332 -15.15 5.92 5.13
CA ILE A 332 -16.58 6.04 4.83
C ILE A 332 -17.00 7.47 5.17
N VAL A 333 -17.08 8.31 4.13
CA VAL A 333 -17.70 9.64 4.17
C VAL A 333 -19.21 9.47 4.21
N PHE A 334 -19.78 9.11 5.36
CA PHE A 334 -21.19 9.36 5.65
C PHE A 334 -21.34 9.51 7.16
N ASP A 335 -21.09 10.71 7.67
CA ASP A 335 -21.70 11.08 8.96
C ASP A 335 -23.12 11.59 8.67
N LYS A 336 -24.11 11.04 9.38
CA LYS A 336 -25.39 11.74 9.51
C LYS A 336 -25.10 12.86 10.49
N ALA A 337 -24.95 14.08 9.97
CA ALA A 337 -24.99 15.25 10.82
C ALA A 337 -26.34 15.24 11.56
N ASP A 338 -26.30 15.19 12.90
CA ASP A 338 -27.41 15.55 13.79
C ASP A 338 -27.64 17.07 13.75
N SER A 339 -27.61 17.68 12.56
CA SER A 339 -27.99 19.06 12.30
C SER A 339 -29.17 19.05 11.35
N ASP A 340 -30.28 19.60 11.82
CA ASP A 340 -31.52 19.84 11.08
C ASP A 340 -31.35 20.95 10.01
N ASP A 341 -30.14 21.08 9.46
CA ASP A 341 -29.76 22.10 8.51
C ASP A 341 -29.61 21.45 7.13
N LEU A 342 -30.56 21.75 6.25
CA LEU A 342 -30.62 21.33 4.84
C LEU A 342 -29.52 21.97 3.98
N GLU A 343 -28.56 22.66 4.58
CA GLU A 343 -27.51 23.41 3.91
C GLU A 343 -26.14 22.88 4.34
N THR A 344 -25.34 22.52 3.33
CA THR A 344 -23.98 21.98 3.41
C THR A 344 -23.88 20.52 3.91
N LEU A 345 -23.95 19.58 2.95
CA LEU A 345 -23.12 18.37 3.01
C LEU A 345 -21.67 18.84 3.12
N ASP A 346 -21.21 19.09 4.34
CA ASP A 346 -19.86 19.53 4.63
C ASP A 346 -18.92 18.43 4.12
N SER A 347 -18.18 18.73 3.05
CA SER A 347 -17.18 17.81 2.50
C SER A 347 -16.16 17.51 3.60
N PRO A 348 -16.05 16.27 4.11
CA PRO A 348 -15.16 16.01 5.22
C PRO A 348 -13.72 16.28 4.79
N LYS A 349 -13.05 17.15 5.53
CA LYS A 349 -11.68 17.62 5.28
C LYS A 349 -10.59 16.58 5.59
N ASP A 350 -10.95 15.31 5.73
CA ASP A 350 -10.02 14.23 6.09
C ASP A 350 -9.98 13.17 4.99
N TYR A 351 -8.78 12.65 4.75
CA TYR A 351 -8.26 11.60 3.84
C TYR A 351 -9.20 10.58 3.17
N GLY A 352 -10.46 10.44 3.59
CA GLY A 352 -11.52 9.67 2.94
C GLY A 352 -11.97 10.20 1.57
N GLU A 353 -11.37 11.27 1.05
CA GLU A 353 -11.62 11.74 -0.32
C GLU A 353 -11.05 10.79 -1.41
N TYR A 354 -10.00 10.00 -1.09
CA TYR A 354 -9.26 9.23 -2.11
C TYR A 354 -9.45 7.72 -2.06
N LEU A 355 -10.04 7.21 -0.98
CA LEU A 355 -10.25 5.79 -0.76
C LEU A 355 -11.74 5.51 -0.56
N ASP A 356 -12.20 4.39 -1.09
CA ASP A 356 -13.53 3.86 -0.79
C ASP A 356 -13.44 2.43 -0.25
N TYR A 357 -14.53 2.00 0.38
CA TYR A 357 -14.70 0.64 0.86
C TYR A 357 -15.56 -0.16 -0.12
N THR A 358 -15.08 -1.33 -0.53
CA THR A 358 -15.82 -2.27 -1.36
C THR A 358 -16.26 -3.46 -0.52
N ASP A 359 -17.58 -3.67 -0.47
CA ASP A 359 -18.22 -4.72 0.31
C ASP A 359 -17.77 -6.12 -0.17
N PRO A 360 -17.49 -7.08 0.75
CA PRO A 360 -17.15 -8.45 0.40
C PRO A 360 -18.17 -9.14 -0.53
N GLU A 361 -19.45 -8.80 -0.48
CA GLU A 361 -20.48 -9.40 -1.34
C GLU A 361 -20.31 -9.06 -2.83
N LEU A 362 -19.59 -7.98 -3.13
CA LEU A 362 -19.27 -7.56 -4.49
C LEU A 362 -18.00 -8.23 -5.02
N ILE A 363 -17.19 -8.84 -4.15
CA ILE A 363 -15.92 -9.46 -4.49
C ILE A 363 -16.14 -10.94 -4.80
N SER A 364 -15.67 -11.37 -5.97
CA SER A 364 -15.76 -12.77 -6.39
C SER A 364 -14.69 -13.62 -5.71
N LEU A 365 -13.41 -13.24 -5.83
CA LEU A 365 -12.26 -13.94 -5.24
C LEU A 365 -11.11 -12.97 -4.94
N LEU A 366 -10.37 -13.26 -3.87
CA LEU A 366 -9.10 -12.62 -3.54
C LEU A 366 -7.95 -13.55 -3.96
N PHE A 367 -6.98 -13.01 -4.68
CA PHE A 367 -5.75 -13.66 -5.12
C PHE A 367 -4.59 -13.09 -4.32
N THR A 368 -4.02 -13.93 -3.48
CA THR A 368 -2.97 -13.57 -2.52
C THR A 368 -1.80 -14.53 -2.62
N ASP A 369 -0.70 -14.20 -1.94
CA ASP A 369 0.46 -15.08 -1.80
C ASP A 369 0.21 -16.27 -0.86
N LEU A 370 -0.90 -16.28 -0.13
CA LEU A 370 -1.38 -17.44 0.63
C LEU A 370 -2.20 -18.40 -0.24
N GLY A 371 -2.74 -17.94 -1.37
CA GLY A 371 -3.68 -18.69 -2.20
C GLY A 371 -4.85 -17.85 -2.70
N ILE A 372 -5.88 -18.55 -3.18
CA ILE A 372 -7.11 -17.95 -3.73
C ILE A 372 -8.25 -18.26 -2.80
N PHE A 373 -8.95 -17.22 -2.35
CA PHE A 373 -9.99 -17.36 -1.32
C PHE A 373 -11.22 -16.54 -1.68
N ALA A 374 -12.38 -17.04 -1.22
CA ALA A 374 -13.59 -16.23 -1.20
C ALA A 374 -13.54 -15.26 -0.01
N PRO A 375 -14.15 -14.06 -0.11
CA PRO A 375 -14.15 -13.06 0.98
C PRO A 375 -14.57 -13.62 2.34
N ARG A 376 -15.57 -14.52 2.36
CA ARG A 376 -16.05 -15.19 3.58
C ARG A 376 -14.99 -15.99 4.34
N ASN A 377 -13.96 -16.47 3.66
CA ASN A 377 -12.90 -17.24 4.32
C ASN A 377 -11.79 -16.33 4.90
N VAL A 378 -11.79 -15.03 4.60
CA VAL A 378 -10.70 -14.12 5.00
C VAL A 378 -10.44 -14.13 6.52
N SER A 379 -11.48 -14.27 7.35
CA SER A 379 -11.31 -14.35 8.82
C SER A 379 -10.57 -15.62 9.27
N ASP A 380 -10.82 -16.76 8.63
CA ASP A 380 -10.13 -18.03 8.90
C ASP A 380 -8.66 -17.95 8.45
N GLU A 381 -8.42 -17.35 7.27
CA GLU A 381 -7.06 -17.23 6.75
C GLU A 381 -6.27 -16.18 7.52
N LEU A 382 -6.93 -15.13 8.04
CA LEU A 382 -6.34 -14.19 8.97
C LEU A 382 -5.91 -14.91 10.24
N THR A 383 -6.80 -15.72 10.81
CA THR A 383 -6.48 -16.51 11.99
C THR A 383 -5.25 -17.37 11.74
N THR A 384 -5.22 -18.07 10.59
CA THR A 384 -4.07 -18.87 10.15
C THR A 384 -2.81 -18.02 9.92
N LEU A 385 -2.90 -16.88 9.24
CA LEU A 385 -1.77 -15.97 8.99
C LEU A 385 -1.18 -15.45 10.30
N TYR A 386 -2.03 -15.09 11.26
CA TYR A 386 -1.60 -14.73 12.61
C TYR A 386 -1.12 -15.94 13.42
N GLU A 387 -1.43 -17.18 13.02
CA GLU A 387 -0.99 -18.44 13.66
C GLU A 387 0.30 -19.03 13.06
N SER A 388 0.57 -18.83 11.77
CA SER A 388 1.63 -19.51 11.02
C SER A 388 2.77 -18.60 10.62
N SER A 389 2.57 -17.27 10.66
CA SER A 389 3.62 -16.33 10.33
C SER A 389 4.66 -16.30 11.41
#